data_AF-A0A2M8FYE5-F1
#
_entry.id   AF-A0A2M8FYE5-F1
#
_cell.length_a   1.000
_cell.length_b   1.000
_cell.length_c   1.000
_cell.angle_alpha   90.00
_cell.angle_beta   90.00
_cell.angle_gamma   90.00
#
_symmetry.space_group_name_H-M   'P 1'
#
loop_
_entity.id
_entity.type
_entity.pdbx_description
1 polymer ?
#
loop_
_entity_poly.entity_id
_entity_poly.type
_entity_poly.pdbx_seq_one_letter_code
_entity_poly.pdbx_strand_id
1 'polypeptide(L)'
;MSFVGMPKGTVGELLLYMADYENFDHTCKELNGEMTPVQIKAVLRDVGGMLVRESRSEEKKFNLSGNRSLNPQTKEMISCLSPNEERKILATFGLLDVD
;
A
#
# COMPACT_ATOMS: atom_id res chain seq x y z
N MET A 1 9.20 -11.39 9.93
CA MET A 1 9.07 -9.96 9.57
C MET A 1 7.60 -9.58 9.67
N SER A 2 7.29 -8.49 10.35
CA SER A 2 5.94 -7.94 10.41
C SER A 2 5.82 -6.89 9.30
N PHE A 3 4.90 -7.04 8.35
CA PHE A 3 4.60 -6.00 7.36
C PHE A 3 3.83 -4.80 7.98
N VAL A 4 3.61 -4.83 9.30
CA VAL A 4 2.89 -3.80 10.04
C VAL A 4 3.66 -2.47 9.90
N GLY A 5 3.14 -1.59 9.05
CA GLY A 5 3.66 -0.25 8.80
C GLY A 5 4.04 0.05 7.35
N MET A 6 4.18 -0.96 6.48
CA MET A 6 4.47 -0.70 5.07
C MET A 6 3.21 -0.23 4.31
N PRO A 7 3.31 0.80 3.45
CA PRO A 7 2.21 1.18 2.58
C PRO A 7 1.78 0.00 1.69
N LYS A 8 0.47 -0.16 1.49
CA LYS A 8 -0.09 -1.25 0.66
C LYS A 8 0.53 -1.30 -0.74
N GLY A 9 0.76 -0.14 -1.35
CA GLY A 9 1.42 -0.05 -2.66
C GLY A 9 2.82 -0.65 -2.63
N THR A 10 3.62 -0.32 -1.61
CA THR A 10 4.97 -0.88 -1.43
C THR A 10 4.96 -2.38 -1.22
N VAL A 11 4.04 -2.89 -0.40
CA VAL A 11 3.87 -4.35 -0.21
C VAL A 11 3.44 -5.01 -1.53
N GLY A 12 2.52 -4.39 -2.26
CA GLY A 12 2.05 -4.90 -3.54
C GLY A 12 3.17 -5.01 -4.59
N GLU A 13 3.98 -3.97 -4.74
CA GLU A 13 5.16 -3.96 -5.63
C GLU A 13 6.20 -5.00 -5.23
N LEU A 14 6.45 -5.18 -3.92
CA LEU A 14 7.37 -6.20 -3.43
C LEU A 14 6.90 -7.62 -3.79
N LEU A 15 5.61 -7.90 -3.63
CA LEU A 15 5.02 -9.20 -3.99
C LEU A 15 5.10 -9.46 -5.50
N LEU A 16 4.86 -8.43 -6.32
CA LEU A 16 5.01 -8.52 -7.78
C LEU A 16 6.46 -8.80 -8.17
N TYR A 17 7.40 -8.07 -7.58
CA TYR A 17 8.84 -8.29 -7.79
C TYR A 17 9.24 -9.73 -7.45
N MET A 18 8.82 -10.23 -6.28
CA MET A 18 9.08 -11.62 -5.91
C MET A 18 8.50 -12.60 -6.93
N ALA A 19 7.28 -12.39 -7.41
CA ALA A 19 6.67 -13.29 -8.39
C ALA A 19 7.49 -13.37 -9.69
N ASP A 20 8.07 -12.26 -10.12
CA ASP A 20 8.81 -12.17 -11.39
C ASP A 20 10.24 -12.68 -11.27
N TYR A 21 10.93 -12.41 -10.15
CA TYR A 21 12.38 -12.62 -10.06
C TYR A 21 12.81 -13.76 -9.12
N GLU A 22 11.96 -14.20 -8.18
CA GLU A 22 12.35 -15.26 -7.26
C GLU A 22 12.11 -16.67 -7.81
N ASN A 23 12.92 -17.60 -7.32
CA ASN A 23 12.72 -19.04 -7.51
C ASN A 23 12.12 -19.66 -6.24
N PHE A 24 10.96 -20.32 -6.38
CA PHE A 24 10.20 -20.90 -5.28
C PHE A 24 10.38 -22.42 -5.12
N ASP A 25 11.39 -23.02 -5.77
CA ASP A 25 11.66 -24.46 -5.64
C ASP A 25 11.87 -24.90 -4.19
N HIS A 26 12.54 -24.07 -3.37
CA HIS A 26 12.70 -24.34 -1.94
C HIS A 26 11.37 -24.20 -1.18
N THR A 27 10.62 -23.14 -1.45
CA THR A 27 9.31 -22.90 -0.83
C THR A 27 8.31 -24.02 -1.13
N CYS A 28 8.34 -24.58 -2.34
CA CYS A 28 7.48 -25.72 -2.70
C CYS A 28 7.80 -26.98 -1.90
N LYS A 29 9.07 -27.20 -1.56
CA LYS A 29 9.49 -28.31 -0.69
C LYS A 29 8.99 -28.11 0.74
N GLU A 30 9.10 -26.91 1.27
CA GLU A 30 8.58 -26.55 2.60
C GLU A 30 7.06 -26.65 2.69
N LEU A 31 6.36 -26.38 1.58
CA LEU A 31 4.91 -26.56 1.46
C LEU A 31 4.50 -28.01 1.12
N ASN A 32 5.41 -28.99 1.25
CA ASN A 32 5.15 -30.41 0.94
C ASN A 32 4.53 -30.66 -0.45
N GLY A 33 4.79 -29.79 -1.42
CA GLY A 33 4.20 -29.88 -2.76
C GLY A 33 2.73 -29.52 -2.86
N GLU A 34 2.11 -28.96 -1.82
CA GLU A 34 0.72 -28.45 -1.87
C GLU A 34 0.55 -27.33 -2.89
N MET A 35 1.63 -26.61 -3.20
CA MET A 35 1.69 -25.61 -4.26
C MET A 35 2.93 -25.80 -5.13
N THR A 36 2.75 -25.61 -6.43
CA THR A 36 3.82 -25.53 -7.42
C THR A 36 4.40 -24.10 -7.48
N PRO A 37 5.64 -23.91 -8.00
CA PRO A 37 6.22 -22.57 -8.14
C PRO A 37 5.34 -21.63 -8.97
N VAL A 38 4.66 -22.18 -9.99
CA VAL A 38 3.73 -21.45 -10.85
C VAL A 38 2.53 -20.95 -10.05
N GLN A 39 1.95 -21.78 -9.19
CA GLN A 39 0.82 -21.39 -8.34
C GLN A 39 1.23 -20.34 -7.31
N ILE A 40 2.42 -20.46 -6.71
CA ILE A 40 2.94 -19.45 -5.77
C ILE A 40 3.09 -18.10 -6.47
N LYS A 41 3.74 -18.08 -7.65
CA LYS A 41 3.89 -16.86 -8.47
C LYS A 41 2.52 -16.27 -8.85
N ALA A 42 1.54 -17.09 -9.19
CA ALA A 42 0.19 -16.63 -9.51
C ALA A 42 -0.46 -15.93 -8.30
N VAL A 43 -0.43 -16.55 -7.12
CA VAL A 43 -0.98 -15.96 -5.89
C VAL A 43 -0.28 -14.64 -5.55
N LEU A 44 1.05 -14.59 -5.65
CA LEU A 44 1.80 -13.36 -5.39
C LEU A 44 1.42 -12.23 -6.36
N ARG A 45 1.21 -12.54 -7.65
CA ARG A 45 0.76 -11.55 -8.64
C ARG A 45 -0.66 -11.06 -8.38
N ASP A 46 -1.56 -11.97 -8.03
CA ASP A 46 -2.95 -11.62 -7.74
C ASP A 46 -3.04 -10.71 -6.51
N VAL A 47 -2.42 -11.13 -5.39
CA VAL A 47 -2.42 -10.36 -4.15
C VAL A 47 -1.67 -9.04 -4.32
N GLY A 48 -0.49 -9.06 -4.96
CA GLY A 48 0.29 -7.86 -5.22
C GLY A 48 -0.46 -6.86 -6.10
N GLY A 49 -1.08 -7.33 -7.18
CA GLY A 49 -1.90 -6.52 -8.07
C GLY A 49 -3.14 -5.94 -7.38
N MET A 50 -3.81 -6.71 -6.51
CA MET A 50 -4.91 -6.21 -5.69
C MET A 50 -4.46 -5.07 -4.77
N LEU A 51 -3.34 -5.23 -4.06
CA LEU A 51 -2.82 -4.23 -3.14
C LEU A 51 -2.40 -2.93 -3.85
N VAL A 52 -1.80 -3.02 -5.04
CA VAL A 52 -1.46 -1.83 -5.85
C VAL A 52 -2.74 -1.12 -6.35
N ARG A 53 -3.78 -1.87 -6.73
CA ARG A 53 -5.07 -1.28 -7.13
C ARG A 53 -5.77 -0.61 -5.96
N GLU A 54 -5.74 -1.23 -4.78
CA GLU A 54 -6.26 -0.66 -3.55
C GLU A 54 -5.52 0.62 -3.17
N SER A 55 -4.18 0.63 -3.21
CA SER A 55 -3.40 1.83 -2.86
C SER A 55 -3.73 3.01 -3.77
N ARG A 56 -3.85 2.75 -5.08
CA ARG A 56 -4.26 3.78 -6.06
C ARG A 56 -5.70 4.25 -5.86
N SER A 57 -6.58 3.38 -5.38
CA SER A 57 -7.98 3.74 -5.07
C SER A 57 -8.08 4.53 -3.77
N GLU A 58 -7.23 4.25 -2.79
CA GLU A 58 -7.07 5.04 -1.57
C GLU A 58 -6.56 6.44 -1.94
N GLU A 59 -5.51 6.56 -2.76
CA GLU A 59 -4.99 7.84 -3.26
C GLU A 59 -6.06 8.67 -4.02
N LYS A 60 -6.91 8.04 -4.85
CA LYS A 60 -7.99 8.74 -5.56
C LYS A 60 -9.13 9.22 -4.67
N LYS A 61 -9.33 8.60 -3.50
CA LYS A 61 -10.30 9.06 -2.49
C LYS A 61 -9.79 10.25 -1.67
N PHE A 62 -8.48 10.56 -1.74
CA PHE A 62 -7.89 11.78 -1.16
C PHE A 62 -8.02 13.02 -2.05
N ASN A 63 -9.05 13.09 -2.89
CA ASN A 63 -9.44 14.39 -3.44
C ASN A 63 -10.03 15.19 -2.28
N LEU A 64 -9.25 16.13 -1.76
CA LEU A 64 -9.61 17.13 -0.75
C LEU A 64 -10.92 17.84 -1.16
N SER A 65 -12.05 17.24 -0.83
CA SER A 65 -13.40 17.79 -1.09
C SER A 65 -13.83 18.79 -0.01
N GLY A 66 -12.92 19.15 0.90
CA GLY A 66 -13.14 20.21 1.89
C GLY A 66 -12.55 21.53 1.40
N ASN A 67 -13.40 22.44 0.94
CA ASN A 67 -13.10 23.87 0.71
C ASN A 67 -12.73 24.59 2.03
N ARG A 68 -11.62 24.21 2.67
CA ARG A 68 -10.97 24.96 3.75
C ARG A 68 -9.51 25.10 3.38
N SER A 69 -9.18 26.21 2.71
CA SER A 69 -7.83 26.46 2.22
C SER A 69 -6.87 26.51 3.41
N LEU A 70 -6.06 25.46 3.57
CA LEU A 70 -4.84 25.54 4.38
C LEU A 70 -3.95 26.65 3.83
N ASN A 71 -3.36 27.44 4.72
CA ASN A 71 -2.38 28.44 4.29
C ASN A 71 -1.16 27.74 3.65
N PRO A 72 -0.40 28.42 2.78
CA PRO A 72 0.71 27.81 2.04
C PRO A 72 1.80 27.21 2.95
N GLN A 73 2.11 27.86 4.08
CA GLN A 73 3.11 27.37 5.04
C GLN A 73 2.68 26.06 5.72
N THR A 74 1.40 25.92 6.04
CA THR A 74 0.84 24.70 6.62
C THR A 74 0.84 23.56 5.59
N LYS A 75 0.58 23.85 4.31
CA LYS A 75 0.70 22.83 3.25
C LYS A 75 2.14 22.36 3.07
N GLU A 76 3.10 23.28 3.10
CA GLU A 76 4.53 22.96 3.01
C GLU A 76 4.98 22.11 4.21
N MET A 77 4.57 22.47 5.43
CA MET A 77 4.87 21.71 6.65
C MET A 77 4.26 20.31 6.64
N ILE A 78 3.03 20.15 6.16
CA ILE A 78 2.34 18.85 6.09
C ILE A 78 2.91 17.98 4.96
N SER A 79 3.43 18.57 3.89
CA SER A 79 4.02 17.83 2.76
C SER A 79 5.29 17.03 3.11
N CYS A 80 5.92 17.34 4.24
CA CYS A 80 7.07 16.58 4.78
C CYS A 80 6.65 15.30 5.51
N LEU A 81 5.36 15.06 5.70
CA LEU A 81 4.84 13.91 6.42
C LEU A 81 4.59 12.73 5.49
N SER A 82 4.62 11.52 6.05
CA SER A 82 4.11 10.37 5.30
C SER A 82 2.60 10.54 5.05
N PRO A 83 2.05 9.97 3.96
CA PRO A 83 0.63 10.10 3.63
C PRO A 83 -0.32 9.69 4.77
N ASN A 84 0.09 8.74 5.61
CA ASN A 84 -0.66 8.29 6.78
C ASN A 84 -0.68 9.32 7.93
N GLU A 85 0.43 10.03 8.14
CA GLU A 85 0.54 11.07 9.15
C GLU A 85 -0.20 12.33 8.73
N GLU A 86 -0.07 12.72 7.47
CA GLU A 86 -0.85 13.81 6.87
C GLU A 86 -2.35 13.56 7.04
N ARG A 87 -2.83 12.35 6.72
CA ARG A 87 -4.24 11.96 6.92
C ARG A 87 -4.69 12.11 8.37
N LYS A 88 -3.92 11.60 9.33
CA LYS A 88 -4.26 11.68 10.76
C LYS A 88 -4.36 13.11 11.23
N ILE A 89 -3.43 13.96 10.80
CA ILE A 89 -3.42 15.38 11.15
C ILE A 89 -4.63 16.07 10.54
N LEU A 90 -4.84 15.94 9.24
CA LEU A 90 -5.96 16.58 8.55
C LEU A 90 -7.33 16.14 9.10
N ALA A 91 -7.48 14.87 9.48
CA ALA A 91 -8.66 14.35 10.17
C ALA A 91 -8.85 14.96 11.57
N THR A 92 -7.77 15.05 12.35
CA THR A 92 -7.80 15.65 13.71
C THR A 92 -8.23 17.11 13.68
N PHE A 93 -7.86 17.85 12.63
CA PHE A 93 -8.24 19.25 12.44
C PHE A 93 -9.60 19.43 11.75
N GLY A 94 -10.35 18.36 11.47
CA GLY A 94 -11.65 18.44 10.79
C GLY A 94 -11.54 19.02 9.37
N LEU A 95 -10.39 18.80 8.72
CA LEU A 95 -10.10 19.17 7.33
C LEU A 95 -10.29 18.00 6.37
N LEU A 96 -10.46 16.80 6.92
CA LEU A 96 -10.86 15.58 6.24
C LEU A 96 -12.01 14.95 7.04
N ASP A 97 -13.10 14.62 6.35
CA ASP A 97 -14.12 13.71 6.89
C ASP A 97 -13.57 12.28 6.83
N VAL A 98 -13.58 11.60 7.98
CA VAL A 98 -13.20 10.20 8.09
C VAL A 98 -14.49 9.41 8.22
N ASP A 99 -14.96 8.84 7.10
CA ASP A 99 -15.93 7.74 7.09
C ASP A 99 -15.29 6.44 7.57
#